data_AF-A0A449B008-F1
#
_entry.id   AF-A0A449B008-F1
#
_cell.length_a   1.000
_cell.length_b   1.000
_cell.length_c   1.000
_cell.angle_alpha   90.00
_cell.angle_beta   90.00
_cell.angle_gamma   90.00
#
_symmetry.space_group_name_H-M   'P 1'
#
loop_
_entity.id
_entity.type
_entity.pdbx_description
1 polymer ?
#
loop_
_entity_poly.entity_id
_entity_poly.type
_entity_poly.pdbx_seq_one_letter_code
_entity_poly.pdbx_strand_id
1 'polypeptide(L)'
;MNLQNIKKTKTNYYKVIYILTILVLGIFGILISDNIFKFQIFGVPLPIYARILSNLIYTTIIISLGIFLIFKNKINTWFFQMSIFILGILVTFAWIPTAELVKDNNGKVISSHYKWLWYKLDALVVFACYATLYFLSLVFVTNINIYKIKKQKEQKN
;
A
#
# COMPACT_ATOMS: atom_id res chain seq x y z
N MET A 1 8.69 -13.72 -45.00
CA MET A 1 8.87 -13.54 -43.54
C MET A 1 7.87 -12.49 -43.08
N ASN A 2 6.81 -12.91 -42.38
CA ASN A 2 5.59 -12.12 -42.21
C ASN A 2 5.67 -11.27 -40.93
N LEU A 3 6.08 -10.01 -41.05
CA LEU A 3 6.16 -9.03 -39.96
C LEU A 3 4.81 -8.31 -39.75
N GLN A 4 3.72 -9.05 -39.60
CA GLN A 4 2.41 -8.48 -39.31
C GLN A 4 1.83 -9.04 -38.02
N ASN A 5 1.85 -8.18 -37.00
CA ASN A 5 0.92 -8.07 -35.85
C ASN A 5 1.63 -7.86 -34.51
N ILE A 6 2.44 -6.81 -34.40
CA ILE A 6 2.61 -6.15 -33.10
C ILE A 6 1.31 -5.38 -32.85
N LYS A 7 0.29 -6.05 -32.28
CA LYS A 7 -0.87 -5.38 -31.71
C LYS A 7 -0.32 -4.34 -30.72
N LYS A 8 -0.38 -3.06 -31.08
CA LYS A 8 -0.15 -1.96 -30.14
C LYS A 8 -1.18 -2.11 -29.02
N THR A 9 -0.77 -2.73 -27.91
CA THR A 9 -1.53 -2.73 -26.68
C THR A 9 -1.69 -1.27 -26.27
N LYS A 10 -2.90 -0.75 -26.45
CA LYS A 10 -3.25 0.62 -26.06
C LYS A 10 -2.97 0.73 -24.56
N THR A 11 -1.88 1.38 -24.18
CA THR A 11 -1.46 1.46 -22.79
C THR A 11 -2.57 2.13 -22.00
N ASN A 12 -3.10 1.42 -21.01
CA ASN A 12 -4.16 1.94 -20.17
C ASN A 12 -3.56 2.93 -19.15
N TYR A 13 -3.45 4.18 -19.58
CA TYR A 13 -2.85 5.28 -18.81
C TYR A 13 -3.34 5.35 -17.36
N TYR A 14 -4.63 5.09 -17.10
CA TYR A 14 -5.20 5.08 -15.75
C TYR A 14 -4.61 3.99 -14.84
N LYS A 15 -4.21 2.82 -15.38
CA LYS A 15 -3.53 1.77 -14.60
C LYS A 15 -2.11 2.21 -14.24
N VAL A 16 -1.42 2.83 -15.19
CA VAL A 16 -0.07 3.35 -15.00
C VAL A 16 -0.07 4.44 -13.95
N ILE A 17 -0.98 5.43 -14.07
CA ILE A 17 -1.15 6.50 -13.09
C ILE A 17 -1.44 5.91 -11.71
N TYR A 18 -2.37 4.96 -11.61
CA TYR A 18 -2.72 4.33 -10.34
C TYR A 18 -1.54 3.60 -9.69
N ILE A 19 -0.77 2.81 -10.44
CA ILE A 19 0.45 2.15 -9.93
C ILE A 19 1.49 3.20 -9.50
N LEU A 20 1.70 4.24 -10.32
CA LEU A 20 2.61 5.33 -9.98
C LEU A 20 2.19 6.01 -8.68
N THR A 21 0.89 6.24 -8.47
CA THR A 21 0.37 6.78 -7.21
C THR A 21 0.67 5.85 -6.03
N ILE A 22 0.48 4.53 -6.18
CA ILE A 22 0.83 3.55 -5.13
C ILE A 22 2.32 3.63 -4.78
N LEU A 23 3.19 3.65 -5.80
CA LEU A 23 4.64 3.66 -5.61
C LEU A 23 5.14 4.98 -5.01
N VAL A 24 4.73 6.13 -5.58
CA VAL A 24 5.16 7.45 -5.11
C VAL A 24 4.72 7.68 -3.67
N LEU A 25 3.44 7.43 -3.37
CA LEU A 25 2.95 7.60 -2.01
C LEU A 25 3.48 6.51 -1.06
N GLY A 26 3.76 5.31 -1.56
CA GLY A 26 4.38 4.23 -0.77
C GLY A 26 5.80 4.57 -0.34
N ILE A 27 6.62 5.06 -1.28
CA ILE A 27 7.97 5.57 -1.00
C ILE A 27 7.88 6.75 -0.01
N PHE A 28 6.94 7.67 -0.22
CA PHE A 28 6.75 8.80 0.68
C PHE A 28 6.34 8.38 2.09
N GLY A 29 5.45 7.38 2.22
CA GLY A 29 5.06 6.80 3.51
C GLY A 29 6.22 6.13 4.24
N ILE A 30 7.06 5.40 3.50
CA ILE A 30 8.29 4.79 4.04
C ILE A 30 9.25 5.87 4.54
N LEU A 31 9.45 6.96 3.79
CA LEU A 31 10.31 8.07 4.20
C LEU A 31 9.78 8.78 5.45
N ILE A 32 8.46 9.00 5.55
CA ILE A 32 7.84 9.62 6.72
C ILE A 32 7.90 8.73 7.97
N SER A 33 7.96 7.41 7.80
CA SER A 33 7.98 6.47 8.92
C SER A 33 9.20 6.61 9.85
N ASP A 34 10.26 7.28 9.39
CA ASP A 34 11.55 7.45 10.10
C ASP A 34 12.28 6.11 10.36
N ASN A 35 11.70 4.98 9.91
CA ASN A 35 12.24 3.65 10.18
C ASN A 35 13.36 3.26 9.21
N ILE A 36 13.33 3.75 7.97
CA ILE A 36 14.37 3.45 6.98
C ILE A 36 15.32 4.64 6.82
N PHE A 37 14.77 5.85 6.71
CA PHE A 37 15.53 7.09 6.62
C PHE A 37 15.07 8.02 7.72
N LYS A 38 16.03 8.62 8.45
CA LYS A 38 15.70 9.60 9.49
C LYS A 38 15.23 10.89 8.84
N PHE A 39 13.92 11.07 8.69
CA PHE A 39 13.33 12.24 8.04
C PHE A 39 12.86 13.23 9.10
N GLN A 40 13.54 14.38 9.14
CA GLN A 40 13.24 15.45 10.09
C GLN A 40 12.58 16.61 9.36
N ILE A 41 11.39 17.01 9.82
CA ILE A 41 10.74 18.23 9.35
C ILE A 41 11.18 19.34 10.30
N PHE A 42 11.86 20.37 9.76
CA PHE A 42 12.44 21.47 10.54
C PHE A 42 13.36 21.02 11.69
N GLY A 43 14.07 19.91 11.51
CA GLY A 43 14.97 19.34 12.53
C GLY A 43 14.27 18.55 13.64
N VAL A 44 12.94 18.42 13.60
CA VAL A 44 12.16 17.66 14.59
C VAL A 44 11.71 16.33 13.98
N PRO A 45 11.93 15.19 14.65
CA PRO A 45 11.38 13.91 14.20
C PRO A 45 9.85 13.96 14.28
N LEU A 46 9.16 13.41 13.27
CA LEU A 46 7.70 13.36 13.33
C LEU A 46 7.24 12.55 14.56
N PRO A 47 6.22 13.00 15.30
CA PRO A 47 5.63 12.22 16.37
C PRO A 47 4.98 10.94 15.81
N ILE A 48 4.99 9.86 16.59
CA ILE A 48 4.48 8.53 16.21
C ILE A 48 3.06 8.63 15.63
N TYR A 49 2.16 9.37 16.28
CA TYR A 49 0.78 9.54 15.82
C TYR A 49 0.67 10.13 14.41
N ALA A 50 1.57 11.06 14.04
CA ALA A 50 1.57 11.64 12.70
C ALA A 50 2.00 10.61 11.64
N ARG A 51 2.93 9.72 11.97
CA ARG A 51 3.37 8.61 11.09
C ARG A 51 2.27 7.57 10.90
N ILE A 52 1.54 7.26 11.97
CA ILE A 52 0.38 6.36 11.90
C ILE A 52 -0.72 6.99 11.04
N LEU A 53 -1.02 8.27 11.28
CA LEU A 53 -2.04 9.00 10.55
C LEU A 53 -1.68 9.12 9.06
N SER A 54 -0.41 9.37 8.71
CA SER A 54 0.02 9.43 7.32
C SER A 54 -0.15 8.08 6.60
N ASN A 55 0.16 6.96 7.26
CA ASN A 55 -0.05 5.62 6.70
C ASN A 55 -1.54 5.33 6.47
N LEU A 56 -2.41 5.78 7.38
CA LEU A 56 -3.86 5.65 7.25
C LEU A 56 -4.41 6.49 6.09
N ILE A 57 -3.98 7.75 5.98
CA ILE A 57 -4.37 8.66 4.87
C ILE A 57 -3.92 8.07 3.53
N TYR A 58 -2.67 7.64 3.43
CA TYR A 58 -2.12 6.98 2.23
C TYR A 58 -2.98 5.78 1.81
N THR A 59 -3.24 4.88 2.75
CA THR A 59 -4.05 3.68 2.50
C THR A 59 -5.45 4.03 2.03
N THR A 60 -6.08 5.00 2.69
CA THR A 60 -7.44 5.46 2.36
C THR A 60 -7.50 6.03 0.94
N ILE A 61 -6.52 6.84 0.54
CA ILE A 61 -6.44 7.41 -0.81
C ILE A 61 -6.33 6.30 -1.86
N ILE A 62 -5.42 5.34 -1.68
CA ILE A 62 -5.22 4.24 -2.64
C ILE A 62 -6.47 3.36 -2.76
N ILE A 63 -7.05 2.95 -1.64
CA ILE A 63 -8.25 2.12 -1.63
C ILE A 63 -9.42 2.87 -2.29
N SER A 64 -9.63 4.14 -1.96
CA SER A 64 -10.71 4.96 -2.53
C SER A 64 -10.57 5.12 -4.04
N LEU A 65 -9.35 5.41 -4.52
CA LEU A 65 -9.05 5.50 -5.95
C LEU A 65 -9.28 4.17 -6.67
N GLY A 66 -8.84 3.05 -6.08
CA GLY A 66 -9.02 1.73 -6.66
C GLY A 66 -10.49 1.33 -6.74
N ILE A 67 -11.27 1.58 -5.68
CA ILE A 67 -12.73 1.36 -5.67
C ILE A 67 -13.38 2.20 -6.78
N PHE A 68 -13.04 3.49 -6.89
CA PHE A 68 -13.56 4.37 -7.94
C PHE A 68 -13.27 3.82 -9.35
N LEU A 69 -12.04 3.36 -9.59
CA LEU A 69 -11.65 2.78 -10.88
C LEU A 69 -12.37 1.46 -11.20
N ILE A 70 -12.69 0.63 -10.19
CA ILE A 70 -13.54 -0.56 -10.36
C ILE A 70 -14.98 -0.18 -10.71
N PHE A 71 -15.56 0.80 -10.03
CA PHE A 71 -16.91 1.27 -10.30
C PHE A 71 -17.05 1.81 -11.72
N LYS A 72 -16.02 2.48 -12.23
CA LYS A 72 -15.96 2.96 -13.63
C LYS A 72 -15.57 1.88 -14.65
N ASN A 73 -15.46 0.61 -14.26
CA ASN A 73 -15.00 -0.50 -15.11
C ASN A 73 -13.64 -0.23 -15.79
N LYS A 74 -12.80 0.62 -15.21
CA LYS A 74 -11.48 0.93 -15.77
C LYS A 74 -10.48 -0.16 -15.38
N ILE A 75 -10.52 -0.64 -14.14
CA ILE A 75 -9.66 -1.75 -13.70
C ILE A 75 -10.49 -3.00 -13.40
N ASN A 76 -9.90 -4.17 -13.67
CA ASN A 76 -10.47 -5.43 -13.22
C ASN A 76 -10.26 -5.56 -11.71
N THR A 77 -11.17 -6.27 -11.08
CA THR A 77 -11.16 -6.48 -9.65
C THR A 77 -9.96 -7.30 -9.16
N TRP A 78 -9.46 -8.23 -9.97
CA TRP A 78 -8.21 -8.93 -9.69
C TRP A 78 -7.00 -7.99 -9.60
N PHE A 79 -6.96 -6.96 -10.46
CA PHE A 79 -5.90 -5.96 -10.44
C PHE A 79 -5.95 -5.10 -9.17
N PHE A 80 -7.15 -4.73 -8.73
CA PHE A 80 -7.34 -4.01 -7.46
C PHE A 80 -6.93 -4.85 -6.25
N GLN A 81 -7.26 -6.14 -6.24
CA GLN A 81 -6.87 -7.07 -5.18
C GLN A 81 -5.34 -7.19 -5.06
N MET A 82 -4.63 -7.34 -6.18
CA MET A 82 -3.16 -7.32 -6.19
C MET A 82 -2.60 -5.99 -5.70
N SER A 83 -3.31 -4.88 -5.99
CA SER A 83 -2.90 -3.55 -5.51
C SER A 83 -3.05 -3.41 -4.00
N ILE A 84 -4.12 -3.96 -3.40
CA ILE A 84 -4.29 -4.01 -1.93
C ILE A 84 -3.17 -4.85 -1.29
N PHE A 85 -2.80 -5.97 -1.91
CA PHE A 85 -1.71 -6.80 -1.40
C PHE A 85 -0.36 -6.06 -1.40
N ILE A 86 -0.01 -5.43 -2.52
CA ILE A 86 1.21 -4.61 -2.64
C ILE A 86 1.19 -3.46 -1.62
N LEU A 87 0.05 -2.78 -1.47
CA LEU A 87 -0.14 -1.74 -0.47
C LEU A 87 0.12 -2.25 0.95
N GLY A 88 -0.44 -3.42 1.30
CA GLY A 88 -0.22 -4.05 2.60
C GLY A 88 1.25 -4.36 2.87
N ILE A 89 1.98 -4.85 1.87
CA ILE A 89 3.42 -5.07 1.97
C ILE A 89 4.16 -3.75 2.23
N LEU A 90 3.88 -2.70 1.43
CA LEU A 90 4.53 -1.39 1.56
C LEU A 90 4.28 -0.75 2.91
N VAL A 91 3.03 -0.80 3.40
CA VAL A 91 2.71 -0.27 4.73
C VAL A 91 3.39 -1.11 5.81
N THR A 92 3.46 -2.43 5.69
CA THR A 92 4.17 -3.28 6.67
C THR A 92 5.65 -2.89 6.76
N PHE A 93 6.31 -2.60 5.64
CA PHE A 93 7.69 -2.09 5.63
C PHE A 93 7.87 -0.79 6.41
N ALA A 94 6.88 0.10 6.39
CA ALA A 94 6.89 1.33 7.16
C ALA A 94 6.80 1.10 8.69
N TRP A 95 6.50 -0.12 9.14
CA TRP A 95 6.39 -0.47 10.56
C TRP A 95 7.49 -1.42 11.04
N ILE A 96 8.44 -1.81 10.19
CA ILE A 96 9.54 -2.70 10.59
C ILE A 96 10.38 -2.04 11.70
N PRO A 97 10.73 -2.80 12.75
CA PRO A 97 11.56 -2.28 13.83
C PRO A 97 12.94 -1.88 13.32
N THR A 98 13.48 -0.81 13.88
CA THR A 98 14.84 -0.34 13.57
C THR A 98 15.84 -0.85 14.58
N ALA A 99 17.09 -1.00 14.16
CA ALA A 99 18.19 -1.26 15.06
C ALA A 99 18.65 0.06 15.68
N GLU A 100 18.49 0.21 17.00
CA GLU A 100 19.04 1.33 17.75
C GLU A 100 20.39 0.91 18.34
N LEU A 101 21.45 1.62 17.93
CA LEU A 101 22.81 1.40 18.41
C LEU A 101 23.06 2.35 19.58
N VAL A 102 23.23 1.79 20.78
CA VAL A 102 23.68 2.55 21.94
C VAL A 102 25.20 2.68 21.85
N LYS A 103 25.69 3.90 21.71
CA LYS A 103 27.12 4.20 21.64
C LYS A 103 27.60 4.81 22.94
N ASP A 104 28.82 4.45 23.35
CA ASP A 104 29.54 5.11 24.43
C ASP A 104 29.97 6.53 24.01
N ASN A 105 30.46 7.32 24.97
CA ASN A 105 31.07 8.63 24.73
C ASN A 105 32.24 8.58 23.73
N ASN A 106 32.88 7.42 23.58
CA ASN A 106 33.95 7.16 22.60
C ASN A 106 33.43 6.64 21.24
N GLY A 107 32.12 6.67 21.00
CA GLY A 107 31.50 6.23 19.75
C GLY A 107 31.45 4.72 19.53
N LYS A 108 31.96 3.91 20.48
CA LYS A 108 31.91 2.45 20.44
C LYS A 108 30.49 1.96 20.72
N VAL A 109 30.00 1.01 19.93
CA VAL A 109 28.68 0.39 20.14
C VAL A 109 28.75 -0.50 21.38
N ILE A 110 27.97 -0.16 22.40
CA ILE A 110 27.88 -0.91 23.68
C ILE A 110 26.79 -1.99 23.57
N SER A 111 25.67 -1.66 22.95
CA SER A 111 24.54 -2.57 22.79
C SER A 111 23.71 -2.20 21.57
N SER A 112 23.03 -3.20 21.00
CA SER A 112 22.01 -3.02 19.98
C SER A 112 20.69 -3.54 20.51
N HIS A 113 19.62 -2.79 20.31
CA HIS A 113 18.27 -3.24 20.60
C HIS A 113 17.31 -2.85 19.47
N TYR A 114 16.23 -3.60 19.34
CA TYR A 114 15.19 -3.32 18.36
C TYR A 114 14.24 -2.26 18.89
N LYS A 115 14.15 -1.14 18.18
CA LYS A 115 13.19 -0.07 18.43
C LYS A 115 11.97 -0.27 17.55
N TRP A 116 10.87 -0.67 18.18
CA TRP A 116 9.55 -0.77 17.55
C TRP A 116 8.93 0.61 17.41
N LEU A 117 8.00 0.78 16.45
CA LEU A 117 7.40 2.09 16.17
C LEU A 117 6.46 2.51 17.31
N TRP A 118 5.62 1.58 17.78
CA TRP A 118 4.63 1.84 18.83
C TRP A 118 4.69 0.81 19.96
N TYR A 119 4.65 -0.49 19.63
CA TYR A 119 4.78 -1.58 20.61
C TYR A 119 5.39 -2.82 19.96
N LYS A 120 5.85 -3.77 20.77
CA LYS A 120 6.55 -4.96 20.29
C LYS A 120 5.64 -5.80 19.37
N LEU A 121 6.14 -6.15 18.18
CA LEU A 121 5.41 -6.86 17.12
C LEU A 121 4.26 -6.07 16.46
N ASP A 122 4.26 -4.74 16.55
CA ASP A 122 3.30 -3.88 15.85
C ASP A 122 3.25 -4.14 14.32
N ALA A 123 4.39 -4.37 13.68
CA ALA A 123 4.47 -4.75 12.26
C ALA A 123 3.63 -6.00 11.91
N LEU A 124 3.59 -7.00 12.80
CA LEU A 124 2.82 -8.22 12.59
C LEU A 124 1.32 -7.94 12.67
N VAL A 125 0.89 -7.11 13.62
CA VAL A 125 -0.51 -6.69 13.76
C VAL A 125 -0.95 -5.93 12.51
N VAL A 126 -0.11 -5.01 12.02
CA VAL A 126 -0.37 -4.28 10.78
C VAL A 126 -0.50 -5.25 9.60
N PHE A 127 0.44 -6.19 9.43
CA PHE A 127 0.37 -7.21 8.40
C PHE A 127 -0.94 -8.01 8.46
N ALA A 128 -1.36 -8.46 9.65
CA ALA A 128 -2.60 -9.19 9.84
C ALA A 128 -3.85 -8.35 9.47
N CYS A 129 -3.86 -7.06 9.79
CA CYS A 129 -4.93 -6.14 9.38
C CYS A 129 -5.02 -6.03 7.86
N TYR A 130 -3.90 -5.84 7.15
CA TYR A 130 -3.90 -5.75 5.69
C TYR A 130 -4.20 -7.08 5.00
N ALA A 131 -3.75 -8.20 5.56
CA ALA A 131 -4.15 -9.53 5.10
C ALA A 131 -5.66 -9.73 5.21
N THR A 132 -6.27 -9.30 6.33
CA THR A 132 -7.72 -9.32 6.51
C THR A 132 -8.44 -8.44 5.49
N LEU A 133 -7.95 -7.22 5.24
CA LEU A 133 -8.48 -6.34 4.20
C LEU A 133 -8.39 -6.96 2.80
N TYR A 134 -7.30 -7.68 2.50
CA TYR A 134 -7.16 -8.42 1.26
C TYR A 134 -8.24 -9.51 1.11
N PHE A 135 -8.49 -10.31 2.14
CA PHE A 135 -9.56 -11.32 2.12
C PHE A 135 -10.97 -10.70 2.10
N LEU A 136 -11.18 -9.58 2.79
CA LEU A 136 -12.44 -8.83 2.69
C LEU A 136 -12.67 -8.30 1.27
N SER A 137 -11.61 -7.85 0.61
CA SER A 137 -11.70 -7.41 -0.78
C SER A 137 -12.20 -8.54 -1.68
N LEU A 138 -11.74 -9.79 -1.51
CA LEU A 138 -12.24 -10.94 -2.27
C LEU A 138 -13.76 -11.10 -2.17
N VAL A 139 -14.32 -10.98 -0.96
CA VAL A 139 -15.77 -11.13 -0.73
C VAL A 139 -16.54 -10.01 -1.42
N PHE A 140 -16.15 -8.76 -1.20
CA PHE A 140 -16.81 -7.59 -1.79
C PHE A 140 -16.76 -7.60 -3.32
N VAL A 141 -15.60 -7.98 -3.87
CA VAL A 141 -15.35 -8.07 -5.30
C VAL A 141 -16.23 -9.11 -5.98
N THR A 142 -16.35 -10.29 -5.35
CA THR A 142 -17.20 -11.38 -5.86
C THR A 142 -18.66 -10.92 -5.96
N ASN A 143 -19.15 -10.25 -4.92
CA ASN A 143 -20.51 -9.69 -4.89
C ASN A 143 -20.74 -8.62 -5.99
N ILE A 144 -19.76 -7.73 -6.22
CA ILE A 144 -19.85 -6.71 -7.28
C ILE A 144 -19.90 -7.35 -8.67
N ASN A 145 -19.11 -8.39 -8.92
CA ASN A 145 -19.11 -9.10 -10.20
C ASN A 145 -20.44 -9.83 -10.44
N ILE A 146 -20.98 -10.50 -9.41
CA ILE A 146 -22.30 -11.16 -9.48
C ILE A 146 -23.39 -10.13 -9.81
N TYR A 147 -23.38 -8.97 -9.14
CA TYR A 147 -24.34 -7.90 -9.40
C TYR A 147 -24.25 -7.37 -10.84
N LYS A 148 -23.03 -7.15 -11.36
CA LYS A 148 -22.83 -6.70 -12.75
C LYS A 148 -23.36 -7.72 -13.76
N ILE A 149 -23.13 -9.01 -13.55
CA ILE A 149 -23.64 -10.08 -14.43
C ILE A 149 -25.17 -10.11 -14.39
N LYS A 150 -25.78 -9.98 -13.20
CA LYS A 150 -27.24 -9.96 -13.05
C LYS A 150 -27.87 -8.79 -13.80
N LYS A 151 -27.33 -7.57 -13.62
CA LYS A 151 -27.81 -6.36 -14.32
C LYS A 151 -27.69 -6.46 -15.85
N GLN A 152 -26.64 -7.09 -16.36
CA GLN A 152 -26.47 -7.31 -17.80
C GLN A 152 -27.47 -8.32 -18.38
N LYS A 153 -27.87 -9.34 -17.60
CA LYS A 153 -28.93 -10.28 -18.00
C LYS A 153 -30.29 -9.61 -18.04
N GLU A 154 -30.59 -8.76 -17.05
CA GLU A 154 -31.86 -8.01 -16.99
C GLU A 154 -32.02 -6.98 -18.12
N GLN A 155 -30.93 -6.45 -18.68
CA GLN A 155 -30.98 -5.53 -19.83
C GLN A 155 -31.05 -6.22 -21.21
N LYS A 156 -30.87 -7.55 -21.26
CA LYS A 156 -30.91 -8.35 -22.49
C LYS A 156 -32.24 -9.08 -22.70
N ASN A 157 -33.08 -9.15 -21.67
CA ASN A 157 -34.47 -9.60 -21.73
C ASN A 157 -35.40 -8.39 -21.85
#